data_AF-A0A1C5GI85-F1
#
_entry.id   AF-A0A1C5GI85-F1
#
_cell.length_a   1.000
_cell.length_b   1.000
_cell.length_c   1.000
_cell.angle_alpha   90.00
_cell.angle_beta   90.00
_cell.angle_gamma   90.00
#
_symmetry.space_group_name_H-M   'P 1'
#
loop_
_entity.id
_entity.type
_entity.pdbx_description
1 polymer ?
#
loop_
_entity_poly.entity_id
_entity_poly.type
_entity_poly.pdbx_seq_one_letter_code
_entity_poly.pdbx_strand_id
1 'polypeptide(L)'
;MSAPDDVLAALRDFVARVDALDPAAPPRGELVVGLRGVESRLALSAPVARALVEALRAYHDPRDRGRCDHCGGGRLDDNFLCGDCGGPSGLFGQLISERAARHTEQGAVPAAPAAGGRHARHDGR
;
A
#
# COMPACT_ATOMS: atom_id res chain seq x y z
N MET A 1 8.13 14.05 -18.42
CA MET A 1 9.18 13.54 -17.52
C MET A 1 9.84 14.75 -16.89
N SER A 2 9.72 14.90 -15.57
CA SER A 2 10.31 16.03 -14.84
C SER A 2 11.83 15.90 -14.92
N ALA A 3 12.50 16.95 -15.41
CA ALA A 3 13.95 16.96 -15.57
C ALA A 3 14.63 17.02 -14.19
N PRO A 4 15.88 16.57 -14.04
CA PRO A 4 16.59 16.62 -12.76
C PRO A 4 16.58 18.01 -12.11
N ASP A 5 16.63 19.09 -12.90
CA ASP A 5 16.59 20.47 -12.39
C ASP A 5 15.30 20.82 -11.63
N ASP A 6 14.22 20.07 -11.88
CA ASP A 6 12.94 20.22 -11.18
C ASP A 6 13.05 19.80 -9.70
N VAL A 7 14.01 18.94 -9.34
CA VAL A 7 14.20 18.48 -7.94
C VAL A 7 14.67 19.65 -7.06
N LEU A 8 15.66 20.41 -7.52
CA LEU A 8 16.19 21.55 -6.76
C LEU A 8 15.14 22.67 -6.64
N ALA A 9 14.37 22.91 -7.71
CA ALA A 9 13.26 23.85 -7.67
C ALA A 9 12.17 23.39 -6.69
N ALA A 10 11.74 22.12 -6.77
CA ALA A 10 10.72 21.57 -5.89
C ALA A 10 11.11 21.62 -4.41
N LEU A 11 12.39 21.36 -4.08
CA LEU A 11 12.87 21.48 -2.71
C LEU A 11 12.88 22.93 -2.22
N ARG A 12 13.30 23.90 -3.05
CA ARG A 12 13.22 25.33 -2.70
C ARG A 12 11.78 25.78 -2.46
N ASP A 13 10.88 25.40 -3.35
CA ASP A 13 9.45 25.74 -3.22
C ASP A 13 8.83 25.09 -1.98
N PHE A 14 9.22 23.84 -1.69
CA PHE A 14 8.80 23.15 -0.47
C PHE A 14 9.21 23.91 0.79
N VAL A 15 10.48 24.30 0.89
CA VAL A 15 11.01 25.07 2.02
C VAL A 15 10.30 26.42 2.14
N ALA A 16 10.19 27.17 1.05
CA ALA A 16 9.55 28.48 1.04
C ALA A 16 8.08 28.43 1.49
N ARG A 17 7.34 27.39 1.08
CA ARG A 17 5.94 27.20 1.52
C ARG A 17 5.84 26.92 3.02
N VAL A 18 6.74 26.11 3.58
CA VAL A 18 6.69 25.76 4.99
C VAL A 18 7.18 26.93 5.85
N ASP A 19 8.25 27.63 5.45
CA ASP A 19 8.75 28.80 6.16
C ASP A 19 7.73 29.96 6.16
N ALA A 20 6.92 30.09 5.11
CA ALA A 20 5.83 31.08 5.10
C ALA A 20 4.78 30.84 6.21
N LEU A 21 4.66 29.62 6.75
CA LEU A 21 3.74 29.28 7.85
C LEU A 21 4.32 29.64 9.22
N ASP A 22 5.66 29.67 9.36
CA ASP A 22 6.36 30.05 10.60
C ASP A 22 7.68 30.76 10.27
N PRO A 23 7.63 32.03 9.85
CA PRO A 23 8.81 32.77 9.38
C PRO A 23 9.78 33.12 10.52
N ALA A 24 9.37 32.97 11.78
CA ALA A 24 10.21 33.21 12.95
C ALA A 24 10.97 31.95 13.40
N ALA A 25 10.73 30.79 12.78
CA ALA A 25 11.37 29.55 13.16
C ALA A 25 12.90 29.64 12.98
N PRO A 26 13.69 29.40 14.03
CA PRO A 26 15.14 29.47 13.91
C PRO A 26 15.68 28.29 13.08
N PRO A 27 16.71 28.52 12.24
CA PRO A 27 17.37 27.45 11.50
C PRO A 27 18.05 26.48 12.49
N ARG A 28 17.93 25.18 12.21
CA ARG A 28 18.50 24.08 13.02
C ARG A 28 19.65 23.38 12.30
N GLY A 29 19.73 23.50 10.99
CA GLY A 29 20.77 22.91 10.18
C GLY A 29 20.65 23.33 8.73
N GLU A 30 21.42 22.66 7.88
CA GLU A 30 21.45 22.91 6.44
C GLU A 30 21.31 21.57 5.69
N LEU A 31 20.51 21.58 4.62
CA LEU A 31 20.43 20.49 3.66
C LEU A 31 21.20 20.91 2.40
N VAL A 32 22.23 20.15 2.06
CA VAL A 32 23.03 20.35 0.84
C VAL A 32 22.62 19.29 -0.19
N VAL A 33 22.18 19.73 -1.36
CA VAL A 33 21.76 18.85 -2.46
C VAL A 33 22.58 19.16 -3.70
N GLY A 34 23.34 18.17 -4.16
CA GLY A 34 24.12 18.24 -5.39
C GLY A 34 23.44 17.49 -6.53
N LEU A 35 23.29 18.13 -7.69
CA LEU A 35 22.73 17.51 -8.88
C LEU A 35 23.42 18.03 -10.13
N ARG A 36 24.00 17.13 -10.93
CA ARG A 36 24.70 17.46 -12.19
C ARG A 36 25.74 18.59 -12.05
N GLY A 37 26.44 18.64 -10.91
CA GLY A 37 27.44 19.67 -10.62
C GLY A 37 26.85 21.00 -10.10
N VAL A 38 25.53 21.12 -9.99
CA VAL A 38 24.86 22.23 -9.32
C VAL A 38 24.64 21.86 -7.85
N GLU A 39 25.08 22.71 -6.94
CA GLU A 39 24.82 22.58 -5.50
C GLU A 39 23.75 23.58 -5.06
N SER A 40 22.77 23.11 -4.28
CA SER A 40 21.81 23.96 -3.60
C SER A 40 21.89 23.72 -2.11
N ARG A 41 21.87 24.81 -1.33
CA ARG A 41 21.84 24.78 0.13
C ARG A 41 20.51 25.33 0.63
N LEU A 42 19.90 24.63 1.57
CA LEU A 42 18.58 24.96 2.11
C LEU A 42 18.67 24.99 3.63
N ALA A 43 18.21 26.09 4.24
CA ALA A 43 18.08 26.17 5.68
C ALA A 43 16.98 25.20 6.15
N LEU A 44 17.27 24.42 7.19
CA LEU A 44 16.30 23.53 7.81
C LEU A 44 15.86 24.12 9.14
N SER A 45 14.70 24.78 9.15
CA SER A 45 13.95 25.06 10.37
C SER A 45 13.31 23.78 10.91
N ALA A 46 12.88 23.77 12.17
CA ALA A 46 12.20 22.59 12.75
C ALA A 46 10.90 22.21 12.01
N PRO A 47 10.05 23.15 11.57
CA PRO A 47 8.89 22.85 10.73
C PRO A 47 9.25 22.22 9.39
N VAL A 48 10.26 22.78 8.69
CA VAL A 48 10.74 22.26 7.40
C VAL A 48 11.26 20.84 7.54
N ALA A 49 12.11 20.57 8.55
CA ALA A 49 12.67 19.25 8.76
C ALA A 49 11.58 18.21 9.07
N ARG A 50 10.59 18.57 9.88
CA ARG A 50 9.46 17.69 10.19
C ARG A 50 8.63 17.38 8.94
N ALA A 51 8.26 18.40 8.19
CA ALA A 51 7.46 18.26 6.98
C ALA A 51 8.21 17.42 5.93
N LEU A 52 9.53 17.60 5.78
CA LEU A 52 10.34 16.82 4.84
C LEU A 52 10.37 15.33 5.24
N VAL A 53 10.56 15.04 6.53
CA VAL A 53 10.51 13.66 7.05
C VAL A 53 9.15 13.01 6.80
N GLU A 54 8.06 13.75 7.05
CA GLU A 54 6.70 13.26 6.80
C GLU A 54 6.46 13.01 5.31
N ALA A 55 6.89 13.91 4.43
CA ALA A 55 6.76 13.75 2.98
C ALA A 55 7.52 12.53 2.45
N LEU A 56 8.75 12.30 2.94
CA LEU A 56 9.55 11.13 2.57
C LEU A 56 8.93 9.82 3.08
N ARG A 57 8.37 9.82 4.29
CA ARG A 57 7.68 8.65 4.85
C ARG A 57 6.35 8.36 4.17
N ALA A 58 5.66 9.39 3.70
CA ALA A 58 4.40 9.28 2.97
C ALA A 58 4.60 9.00 1.47
N TYR A 59 5.85 8.92 0.98
CA TYR A 59 6.11 8.56 -0.41
C TYR A 59 5.67 7.12 -0.66
N HIS A 60 4.83 6.95 -1.68
CA HIS A 60 4.45 5.65 -2.23
C HIS A 60 4.90 5.62 -3.70
N ASP A 61 5.53 4.53 -4.13
CA ASP A 61 5.94 4.43 -5.53
C ASP A 61 4.70 4.32 -6.43
N PRO A 62 4.53 5.18 -7.45
CA PRO A 62 3.41 5.04 -8.38
C PRO A 62 3.38 3.68 -9.09
N ARG A 63 4.51 2.97 -9.16
CA ARG A 63 4.62 1.61 -9.72
C ARG A 63 4.12 0.53 -8.76
N ASP A 64 4.06 0.80 -7.45
CA ASP A 64 3.47 -0.10 -6.47
C ASP A 64 1.96 -0.23 -6.71
N ARG A 65 1.33 0.78 -7.33
CA ARG A 65 -0.02 0.72 -7.89
C ARG A 65 -0.02 0.15 -9.32
N GLY A 66 0.70 -0.96 -9.50
CA GLY A 66 0.86 -1.63 -10.79
C GLY A 66 -0.46 -2.12 -11.40
N ARG A 67 -0.36 -2.66 -12.63
CA ARG A 67 -1.50 -3.33 -13.25
C ARG A 67 -1.70 -4.70 -12.63
N CYS A 68 -2.93 -5.05 -12.32
CA CYS A 68 -3.31 -6.38 -11.89
C CYS A 68 -3.09 -7.36 -13.06
N ASP A 69 -2.41 -8.47 -12.79
CA ASP A 69 -2.16 -9.52 -13.79
C ASP A 69 -3.45 -10.27 -14.19
N HIS A 70 -4.51 -10.13 -13.40
CA HIS A 70 -5.78 -10.82 -13.60
C HIS A 70 -6.78 -10.02 -14.44
N CYS A 71 -6.98 -8.74 -14.13
CA CYS A 71 -7.96 -7.88 -14.81
C CYS A 71 -7.34 -6.73 -15.62
N GLY A 72 -6.02 -6.52 -15.52
CA GLY A 72 -5.32 -5.40 -16.16
C GLY A 72 -5.54 -4.02 -15.51
N GLY A 73 -6.33 -3.94 -14.43
CA GLY A 73 -6.66 -2.70 -13.71
C GLY A 73 -5.47 -2.11 -12.94
N GLY A 74 -5.35 -0.79 -12.86
CA GLY A 74 -4.15 -0.07 -12.36
C GLY A 74 -4.17 0.28 -10.88
N ARG A 75 -4.77 -0.56 -10.03
CA ARG A 75 -5.02 -0.24 -8.62
C ARG A 75 -4.67 -1.41 -7.70
N LEU A 76 -3.38 -1.73 -7.60
CA LEU A 76 -2.90 -2.56 -6.49
C LEU A 76 -2.73 -1.70 -5.24
N ASP A 77 -3.23 -2.20 -4.10
CA ASP A 77 -3.03 -1.60 -2.78
C ASP A 77 -1.81 -2.21 -2.08
N ASP A 78 -1.51 -1.71 -0.87
CA ASP A 78 -0.36 -2.13 -0.07
C ASP A 78 -0.42 -3.62 0.38
N ASN A 79 -1.58 -4.27 0.20
CA ASN A 79 -1.78 -5.69 0.49
C ASN A 79 -1.72 -6.56 -0.77
N PHE A 80 -1.28 -6.00 -1.91
CA PHE A 80 -1.28 -6.64 -3.21
C PHE A 80 -2.67 -7.05 -3.71
N LEU A 81 -3.73 -6.42 -3.20
CA LEU A 81 -5.09 -6.63 -3.65
C LEU A 81 -5.44 -5.61 -4.73
N CYS A 82 -6.03 -6.09 -5.82
CA CYS A 82 -6.56 -5.20 -6.83
C CYS A 82 -7.86 -4.56 -6.34
N GLY A 83 -7.92 -3.24 -6.28
CA GLY A 83 -9.12 -2.50 -5.91
C GLY A 83 -10.29 -2.64 -6.90
N ASP A 84 -10.05 -3.10 -8.12
CA ASP A 84 -11.09 -3.26 -9.15
C ASP A 84 -11.71 -4.66 -9.16
N CYS A 85 -10.90 -5.73 -9.07
CA CYS A 85 -11.39 -7.11 -9.11
C CYS A 85 -11.34 -7.84 -7.76
N GLY A 86 -10.77 -7.23 -6.72
CA GLY A 86 -10.56 -7.85 -5.40
C GLY A 86 -9.55 -9.00 -5.39
N GLY A 87 -8.96 -9.34 -6.54
CA GLY A 87 -8.01 -10.43 -6.68
C GLY A 87 -6.62 -10.03 -6.18
N PRO A 88 -5.91 -10.93 -5.49
CA PRO A 88 -4.50 -10.70 -5.17
C PRO A 88 -3.63 -10.83 -6.42
N SER A 89 -2.63 -9.97 -6.57
CA SER A 89 -1.72 -9.93 -7.74
C SER A 89 -0.26 -10.12 -7.33
N GLY A 90 0.59 -10.48 -8.30
CA GLY A 90 1.99 -10.80 -8.05
C GLY A 90 2.19 -12.18 -7.40
N LEU A 91 3.44 -12.64 -7.38
CA LEU A 91 3.82 -13.99 -6.90
C LEU A 91 3.35 -14.28 -5.46
N PHE A 92 3.40 -13.29 -4.57
CA PHE A 92 2.95 -13.44 -3.19
C PHE A 92 1.42 -13.56 -3.08
N GLY A 93 0.70 -12.74 -3.84
CA GLY A 93 -0.76 -12.81 -3.94
C GLY A 93 -1.24 -14.15 -4.50
N GLN A 94 -0.57 -14.64 -5.55
CA GLN A 94 -0.83 -15.95 -6.13
C GLN A 94 -0.59 -17.09 -5.12
N LEU A 95 0.51 -17.03 -4.37
CA LEU A 95 0.82 -18.02 -3.33
C LEU A 95 -0.26 -18.05 -2.23
N ILE A 96 -0.78 -16.88 -1.83
CA ILE A 96 -1.88 -16.77 -0.86
C ILE A 96 -3.17 -17.38 -1.43
N SER A 97 -3.55 -17.03 -2.67
CA SER A 97 -4.73 -17.59 -3.34
C SER A 97 -4.66 -19.10 -3.48
N GLU A 98 -3.53 -19.63 -3.94
CA GLU A 98 -3.30 -21.06 -4.09
C GLU A 98 -3.34 -21.79 -2.74
N ARG A 99 -2.94 -21.13 -1.66
CA ARG A 99 -3.03 -21.70 -0.30
C ARG A 99 -4.44 -21.63 0.25
N ALA A 100 -5.17 -20.54 0.04
CA ALA A 100 -6.55 -20.39 0.45
C ALA A 100 -7.47 -21.40 -0.25
N ALA A 101 -7.31 -21.57 -1.58
CA ALA A 101 -8.07 -22.53 -2.37
C ALA A 101 -7.95 -23.97 -1.82
N ARG A 102 -6.73 -24.38 -1.46
CA ARG A 102 -6.44 -25.70 -0.86
C ARG A 102 -7.13 -25.94 0.49
N HIS A 103 -7.41 -24.88 1.26
CA HIS A 103 -8.08 -25.01 2.56
C HIS A 103 -9.61 -25.04 2.44
N THR A 104 -10.20 -24.34 1.47
CA THR A 104 -11.65 -24.45 1.19
C THR A 104 -12.06 -25.84 0.74
N GLU A 105 -11.20 -26.56 -0.01
CA GLU A 105 -11.46 -27.94 -0.45
C GLU A 105 -11.40 -28.96 0.71
N GLN A 106 -10.65 -28.66 1.78
CA GLN A 106 -10.51 -29.54 2.95
C GLN A 106 -11.62 -29.34 4.00
N GLY A 107 -12.40 -28.26 3.91
CA GLY A 107 -13.48 -27.93 4.85
C GLY A 107 -14.86 -28.49 4.50
N ALA A 108 -15.02 -29.12 3.32
CA ALA A 108 -16.27 -29.77 2.95
C ALA A 108 -16.43 -31.09 3.70
N VAL A 109 -16.88 -31.02 4.95
CA VAL A 109 -17.32 -32.19 5.72
C VAL A 109 -18.51 -32.81 4.96
N PRO A 110 -18.44 -34.08 4.51
CA PRO A 110 -19.56 -34.70 3.81
C PRO A 110 -20.76 -34.78 4.77
N ALA A 111 -21.90 -34.28 4.31
CA ALA A 111 -23.16 -34.40 5.03
C ALA A 111 -23.46 -35.88 5.32
N ALA A 112 -23.67 -36.20 6.60
CA ALA A 112 -23.97 -37.55 7.03
C ALA A 112 -25.23 -38.09 6.31
N PRO A 113 -25.22 -39.35 5.82
CA PRO A 113 -26.40 -39.91 5.18
C PRO A 113 -27.51 -40.11 6.21
N ALA A 114 -28.70 -39.58 5.88
CA ALA A 114 -29.93 -39.80 6.64
C ALA A 114 -30.32 -41.29 6.60
N ALA A 115 -30.01 -42.03 7.67
CA ALA A 115 -30.44 -43.40 7.83
C ALA A 115 -31.87 -43.44 8.37
N GLY A 116 -32.79 -43.88 7.52
CA GLY A 116 -34.23 -43.92 7.72
C GLY A 116 -34.71 -44.68 8.96
N GLY A 117 -35.84 -44.20 9.47
CA GLY A 117 -36.55 -44.79 10.60
C GLY A 117 -37.09 -46.20 10.32
N ARG A 118 -37.24 -46.96 11.39
CA ARG A 118 -38.07 -48.17 11.43
C ARG A 118 -39.07 -48.05 12.58
N HIS A 119 -40.33 -47.85 12.22
CA HIS A 119 -41.47 -48.09 13.09
C HIS A 119 -41.56 -49.59 13.39
N ALA A 120 -41.56 -49.96 14.67
CA ALA A 120 -42.08 -51.24 15.14
C ALA A 120 -43.41 -50.99 15.86
N ARG A 121 -44.40 -51.79 15.47
CA ARG A 121 -45.83 -51.59 15.71
C ARG A 121 -46.26 -51.99 17.13
N HIS A 122 -47.36 -51.37 17.51
CA HIS A 122 -48.26 -51.69 18.62
C HIS A 122 -49.04 -53.00 18.31
N ASP A 123 -49.19 -53.85 19.32
CA ASP A 123 -50.32 -54.78 19.61
C ASP A 123 -50.02 -55.33 21.03
N GLY A 124 -50.84 -55.32 22.08
CA GLY A 124 -52.30 -55.25 22.21
C GLY A 124 -52.80 -56.54 22.89
N ARG A 125 -52.76 -56.64 24.23
CA ARG A 125 -53.82 -57.16 25.15
C ARG A 125 -53.31 -57.30 26.58
#